data_AF-L0RHE9-F1
#
_entry.id   AF-L0RHE9-F1
#
_cell.length_a   1.000
_cell.length_b   1.000
_cell.length_c   1.000
_cell.angle_alpha   90.00
_cell.angle_beta   90.00
_cell.angle_gamma   90.00
#
_symmetry.space_group_name_H-M   'P 1'
#
loop_
_entity.id
_entity.type
_entity.pdbx_description
1 polymer ?
#
loop_
_entity_poly.entity_id
_entity_poly.type
_entity_poly.pdbx_seq_one_letter_code
_entity_poly.pdbx_strand_id
1 'polypeptide(L)'
;MTTDKTNSNLLSKLKVKLDRMLGRKKSEPLDLTYKPQKSCPSARKSFRIDVDNMHLICRSPRIKCRILDISATGIGFVSSKEFPPGDEIEAIILWSGKAVLKNIKMKIVRHEGKIIGCEFQDLERVQDKIISKIVLAAQQRQIEKKHNATGKDKIEAEVAKEAARIAKIEHAKKTTTKKIKL
;
A
#
# COMPACT_ATOMS: atom_id res chain seq x y z
N MET A 1 33.03 53.97 -28.49
CA MET A 1 32.29 53.35 -27.37
C MET A 1 31.10 54.24 -26.98
N THR A 2 29.93 54.11 -27.63
CA THR A 2 28.73 54.93 -27.31
C THR A 2 27.38 54.31 -27.76
N THR A 3 27.25 52.99 -27.89
CA THR A 3 26.00 52.36 -28.41
C THR A 3 25.14 51.59 -27.39
N ASP A 4 25.62 51.36 -26.16
CA ASP A 4 24.91 50.47 -25.22
C ASP A 4 23.86 51.15 -24.33
N LYS A 5 23.94 52.47 -24.13
CA LYS A 5 23.01 53.19 -23.23
C LYS A 5 21.63 53.48 -23.86
N THR A 6 21.53 53.51 -25.18
CA THR A 6 20.27 53.84 -25.88
C THR A 6 19.33 52.64 -26.01
N ASN A 7 19.87 51.43 -26.17
CA ASN A 7 19.09 50.20 -26.33
C ASN A 7 18.39 49.73 -25.05
N SER A 8 19.01 49.94 -23.88
CA SER A 8 18.41 49.61 -22.58
C SER A 8 17.15 50.41 -22.30
N ASN A 9 17.09 51.66 -22.77
CA ASN A 9 15.95 52.56 -22.63
C ASN A 9 14.78 52.22 -23.55
N LEU A 10 15.04 51.52 -24.67
CA LEU A 10 14.01 51.13 -25.63
C LEU A 10 13.38 49.80 -25.21
N LEU A 11 14.19 48.85 -24.74
CA LEU A 11 13.73 47.58 -24.16
C LEU A 11 12.89 47.79 -22.90
N SER A 12 13.26 48.72 -22.02
CA SER A 12 12.48 49.03 -20.82
C SER A 12 11.10 49.63 -21.17
N LYS A 13 11.03 50.50 -22.17
CA LYS A 13 9.78 51.07 -22.69
C LYS A 13 8.88 50.02 -23.34
N LEU A 14 9.46 49.10 -24.11
CA LEU A 14 8.73 47.98 -24.72
C LEU A 14 8.16 47.05 -23.65
N LYS A 15 8.94 46.72 -22.62
CA LYS A 15 8.50 45.91 -21.48
C LYS A 15 7.32 46.55 -20.75
N VAL A 16 7.41 47.84 -20.43
CA VAL A 16 6.32 48.59 -19.78
C VAL A 16 5.05 48.66 -20.66
N LYS A 17 5.22 48.81 -21.98
CA LYS A 17 4.11 48.81 -22.94
C LYS A 17 3.45 47.43 -23.02
N LEU A 18 4.24 46.35 -23.06
CA LEU A 18 3.76 44.97 -23.06
C LEU A 18 3.00 44.64 -21.76
N ASP A 19 3.55 45.03 -20.61
CA ASP A 19 2.92 44.84 -19.29
C ASP A 19 1.58 45.59 -19.21
N ARG A 20 1.50 46.81 -19.77
CA ARG A 20 0.25 47.58 -19.86
C ARG A 20 -0.76 46.94 -20.80
N MET A 21 -0.34 46.42 -21.95
CA MET A 21 -1.23 45.75 -22.93
C MET A 21 -1.76 44.41 -22.41
N LEU A 22 -0.95 43.66 -21.67
CA LEU A 22 -1.34 42.40 -21.05
C LEU A 22 -2.10 42.58 -19.72
N GLY A 23 -2.36 43.82 -19.30
CA GLY A 23 -3.05 44.13 -18.04
C GLY A 23 -2.30 43.68 -16.79
N ARG A 24 -1.00 43.38 -16.89
CA ARG A 24 -0.18 42.87 -15.78
C ARG A 24 0.25 44.05 -14.91
N LYS A 25 -0.39 44.22 -13.75
CA LYS A 25 0.10 45.14 -12.71
C LYS A 25 1.45 44.63 -12.20
N LYS A 26 2.40 45.54 -11.93
CA LYS A 26 3.76 45.22 -11.47
C LYS A 26 3.71 44.23 -10.31
N SER A 27 4.27 43.04 -10.53
CA SER A 27 4.69 42.08 -9.52
C SER A 27 3.68 41.86 -8.38
N GLU A 28 2.52 41.29 -8.69
CA GLU A 28 1.88 40.45 -7.68
C GLU A 28 2.71 39.17 -7.61
N PRO A 29 3.40 38.88 -6.49
CA PRO A 29 4.03 37.56 -6.32
C PRO A 29 2.91 36.52 -6.46
N LEU A 30 3.17 35.48 -7.24
CA LEU A 30 2.23 34.37 -7.41
C LEU A 30 2.09 33.67 -6.05
N ASP A 31 1.12 34.09 -5.25
CA ASP A 31 0.82 33.49 -3.95
C ASP A 31 0.07 32.17 -4.18
N LEU A 32 0.84 31.14 -4.55
CA LEU A 32 0.35 29.77 -4.62
C LEU A 32 0.19 29.24 -3.19
N THR A 33 -0.88 29.64 -2.52
CA THR A 33 -1.25 29.03 -1.25
C THR A 33 -1.74 27.61 -1.54
N TYR A 34 -0.92 26.60 -1.23
CA TYR A 34 -1.33 25.20 -1.29
C TYR A 34 -2.48 24.98 -0.31
N LYS A 35 -3.70 24.90 -0.84
CA LYS A 35 -4.85 24.41 -0.09
C LYS A 35 -4.79 22.89 -0.21
N PRO A 36 -4.38 22.13 0.83
CA PRO A 36 -4.46 20.68 0.77
C PRO A 36 -5.88 20.30 0.39
N GLN A 37 -6.02 19.43 -0.62
CA GLN A 37 -7.34 18.94 -1.02
C GLN A 37 -8.06 18.44 0.23
N LYS A 38 -9.25 19.00 0.52
CA LYS A 38 -10.14 18.47 1.56
C LYS A 38 -10.24 16.97 1.32
N SER A 39 -9.98 16.15 2.33
CA SER A 39 -10.06 14.70 2.22
C SER A 39 -11.47 14.32 1.74
N CYS A 40 -11.61 14.02 0.45
CA CYS A 40 -12.86 13.52 -0.09
C CYS A 40 -13.11 12.20 0.65
N PRO A 41 -14.23 12.01 1.36
CA PRO A 41 -14.50 10.76 2.07
C PRO A 41 -14.46 9.53 1.15
N SER A 42 -14.66 9.75 -0.15
CA SER A 42 -14.61 8.73 -1.20
C SER A 42 -13.20 8.44 -1.75
N ALA A 43 -12.18 9.24 -1.43
CA ALA A 43 -10.83 9.02 -1.94
C ALA A 43 -10.12 7.93 -1.10
N ARG A 44 -9.66 6.88 -1.77
CA ARG A 44 -8.95 5.78 -1.10
C ARG A 44 -7.57 6.25 -0.65
N LYS A 45 -7.21 5.95 0.60
CA LYS A 45 -5.87 6.25 1.16
C LYS A 45 -4.75 5.42 0.53
N SER A 46 -5.08 4.26 -0.04
CA SER A 46 -4.10 3.30 -0.56
C SER A 46 -4.61 2.60 -1.82
N PHE A 47 -3.69 2.24 -2.70
CA PHE A 47 -3.95 1.40 -3.86
C PHE A 47 -4.30 -0.05 -3.43
N ARG A 48 -5.23 -0.69 -4.15
CA ARG A 48 -5.69 -2.06 -3.91
C ARG A 48 -5.31 -2.93 -5.10
N ILE A 49 -4.91 -4.16 -4.83
CA ILE A 49 -4.43 -5.10 -5.84
C ILE A 49 -5.16 -6.41 -5.67
N ASP A 50 -5.72 -6.93 -6.76
CA ASP A 50 -6.31 -8.26 -6.79
C ASP A 50 -5.21 -9.33 -6.63
N VAL A 51 -5.43 -10.24 -5.69
CA VAL A 51 -4.47 -11.30 -5.35
C VAL A 51 -5.04 -12.68 -5.60
N ASP A 52 -4.21 -13.54 -6.19
CA ASP A 52 -4.52 -14.95 -6.38
C ASP A 52 -3.81 -15.80 -5.33
N ASN A 53 -4.42 -16.95 -5.00
CA ASN A 53 -3.88 -17.97 -4.09
C ASN A 53 -3.62 -17.48 -2.65
N MET A 54 -4.27 -16.39 -2.23
CA MET A 54 -4.25 -15.91 -0.86
C MET A 54 -5.53 -16.26 -0.12
N HIS A 55 -5.37 -16.70 1.13
CA HIS A 55 -6.48 -17.07 2.00
C HIS A 55 -6.31 -16.41 3.36
N LEU A 56 -7.44 -16.12 3.99
CA LEU A 56 -7.52 -15.61 5.35
C LEU A 56 -8.10 -16.71 6.24
N ILE A 57 -7.49 -16.98 7.39
CA ILE A 57 -8.10 -17.79 8.43
C ILE A 57 -8.47 -16.87 9.57
N CYS A 58 -9.76 -16.62 9.74
CA CYS A 58 -10.29 -15.91 10.90
C CYS A 58 -10.29 -16.85 12.10
N ARG A 59 -9.97 -16.34 13.30
CA ARG A 59 -10.06 -17.10 14.55
C ARG A 59 -11.48 -17.16 15.08
N SER A 60 -12.20 -16.04 14.98
CA SER A 60 -13.58 -15.91 15.45
C SER A 60 -14.42 -15.17 14.40
N PRO A 61 -15.42 -15.83 13.79
CA PRO A 61 -15.61 -17.27 13.72
C PRO A 61 -14.44 -17.99 13.03
N ARG A 62 -14.14 -19.25 13.41
CA ARG A 62 -13.08 -20.05 12.79
C ARG A 62 -13.48 -20.47 11.37
N ILE A 63 -13.06 -19.70 10.37
CA ILE A 63 -13.36 -19.95 8.96
C ILE A 63 -12.17 -19.58 8.06
N LYS A 64 -12.02 -20.33 6.97
CA LYS A 64 -11.07 -20.02 5.90
C LYS A 64 -11.81 -19.27 4.79
N CYS A 65 -11.40 -18.05 4.52
CA CYS A 65 -11.95 -17.16 3.51
C CYS A 65 -10.95 -16.98 2.37
N ARG A 66 -11.44 -16.72 1.15
CA ARG A 66 -10.59 -16.34 0.01
C ARG A 66 -10.41 -14.83 -0.01
N ILE A 67 -9.17 -14.37 -0.12
CA ILE A 67 -8.86 -12.95 -0.28
C ILE A 67 -9.09 -12.55 -1.75
N LEU A 68 -9.76 -11.43 -1.97
CA LEU A 68 -9.98 -10.84 -3.29
C LEU A 68 -8.90 -9.81 -3.60
N ASP A 69 -8.76 -8.83 -2.70
CA ASP A 69 -7.84 -7.72 -2.85
C ASP A 69 -7.11 -7.40 -1.54
N ILE A 70 -5.92 -6.84 -1.67
CA ILE A 70 -5.10 -6.36 -0.56
C ILE A 70 -4.57 -4.96 -0.84
N SER A 71 -4.48 -4.15 0.22
CA SER A 71 -3.75 -2.89 0.24
C SER A 71 -2.80 -2.84 1.44
N ALA A 72 -2.04 -1.75 1.55
CA ALA A 72 -1.25 -1.48 2.74
C ALA A 72 -2.11 -1.30 4.01
N THR A 73 -3.36 -0.87 3.87
CA THR A 73 -4.23 -0.51 4.99
C THR A 73 -5.32 -1.54 5.29
N GLY A 74 -5.63 -2.46 4.36
CA GLY A 74 -6.73 -3.39 4.56
C GLY A 74 -6.80 -4.51 3.53
N ILE A 75 -7.83 -5.35 3.68
CA ILE A 75 -8.08 -6.54 2.85
C ILE A 75 -9.56 -6.63 2.52
N GLY A 76 -9.87 -7.01 1.28
CA GLY A 76 -11.17 -7.51 0.88
C GLY A 76 -11.17 -9.04 0.77
N PHE A 77 -12.14 -9.71 1.37
CA PHE A 77 -12.29 -11.17 1.25
C PHE A 77 -13.74 -11.59 1.08
N VAL A 78 -13.93 -12.80 0.55
CA VAL A 78 -15.25 -13.44 0.46
C VAL A 78 -15.45 -14.36 1.64
N SER A 79 -16.59 -14.20 2.32
CA SER A 79 -17.04 -15.16 3.32
C SER A 79 -18.45 -15.66 3.06
N SER A 80 -18.72 -16.85 3.58
CA SER A 80 -20.08 -17.42 3.68
C SER A 80 -20.72 -17.15 5.02
N LYS A 81 -19.95 -16.72 6.03
CA LYS A 81 -20.46 -16.33 7.34
C LYS A 81 -20.65 -14.82 7.40
N GLU A 82 -21.57 -14.40 8.24
CA GLU A 82 -21.80 -13.00 8.54
C GLU A 82 -20.70 -12.46 9.47
N PHE A 83 -20.26 -11.25 9.15
CA PHE A 83 -19.28 -10.49 9.91
C PHE A 83 -19.87 -9.09 10.13
N PRO A 84 -20.34 -8.77 11.35
CA PRO A 84 -20.93 -7.49 11.64
C PRO A 84 -19.95 -6.33 11.37
N PRO A 85 -20.40 -5.23 10.76
CA PRO A 85 -19.57 -4.05 10.60
C PRO A 85 -19.22 -3.46 11.97
N GLY A 86 -17.95 -3.14 12.17
CA GLY A 86 -17.43 -2.63 13.43
C GLY A 86 -16.72 -3.68 14.29
N ASP A 87 -16.94 -4.96 14.04
CA ASP A 87 -16.30 -6.03 14.82
C ASP A 87 -14.80 -6.11 14.54
N GLU A 88 -14.06 -6.48 15.58
CA GLU A 88 -12.63 -6.75 15.52
C GLU A 88 -12.40 -8.25 15.45
N ILE A 89 -11.65 -8.67 14.44
CA ILE A 89 -11.32 -10.07 14.20
C ILE A 89 -9.81 -10.25 14.20
N GLU A 90 -9.38 -11.39 14.73
CA GLU A 90 -7.99 -11.82 14.64
C GLU A 90 -7.86 -12.88 13.55
N ALA A 91 -6.88 -12.71 12.67
CA ALA A 91 -6.71 -13.58 11.52
C ALA A 91 -5.25 -13.94 11.21
N ILE A 92 -5.10 -15.00 10.42
CA ILE A 92 -3.85 -15.48 9.87
C ILE A 92 -3.94 -15.40 8.35
N ILE A 93 -2.97 -14.75 7.71
CA ILE A 93 -2.89 -14.68 6.26
C ILE A 93 -2.03 -15.82 5.74
N LEU A 94 -2.60 -16.57 4.80
CA LEU A 94 -1.94 -17.63 4.07
C LEU A 94 -1.67 -17.20 2.63
N TRP A 95 -0.46 -17.46 2.15
CA TRP A 95 -0.10 -17.32 0.73
C TRP A 95 0.37 -18.66 0.19
N SER A 96 -0.31 -19.17 -0.83
CA SER A 96 0.00 -20.49 -1.45
C SER A 96 0.09 -21.61 -0.40
N GLY A 97 -0.81 -21.56 0.60
CA GLY A 97 -0.89 -22.53 1.69
C GLY A 97 0.06 -22.30 2.87
N LYS A 98 1.02 -21.35 2.77
CA LYS A 98 1.96 -21.04 3.85
C LYS A 98 1.48 -19.85 4.67
N ALA A 99 1.58 -19.93 5.99
CA ALA A 99 1.25 -18.80 6.88
C ALA A 99 2.35 -17.73 6.81
N VAL A 100 2.01 -16.59 6.22
CA VAL A 100 2.95 -15.47 6.02
C VAL A 100 2.85 -14.45 7.14
N LEU A 101 1.62 -14.15 7.58
CA LEU A 101 1.37 -13.30 8.74
C LEU A 101 0.40 -14.00 9.70
N LYS A 102 0.69 -13.88 10.99
CA LYS A 102 -0.11 -14.45 12.09
C LYS A 102 -0.55 -13.34 13.02
N ASN A 103 -1.67 -13.54 13.72
CA ASN A 103 -2.18 -12.65 14.76
C ASN A 103 -2.41 -11.21 14.26
N ILE A 104 -2.97 -11.07 13.06
CA ILE A 104 -3.33 -9.75 12.55
C ILE A 104 -4.70 -9.39 13.11
N LYS A 105 -4.77 -8.25 13.79
CA LYS A 105 -6.04 -7.63 14.18
C LYS A 105 -6.57 -6.80 13.03
N MET A 106 -7.86 -6.92 12.77
CA MET A 106 -8.51 -6.15 11.73
C MET A 106 -9.95 -5.87 12.10
N LYS A 107 -10.43 -4.69 11.72
CA LYS A 107 -11.80 -4.24 11.94
C LYS A 107 -12.60 -4.35 10.66
N ILE A 108 -13.81 -4.85 10.74
CA ILE A 108 -14.73 -4.90 9.60
C ILE A 108 -15.29 -3.50 9.37
N VAL A 109 -15.07 -2.95 8.18
CA VAL A 109 -15.49 -1.59 7.81
C VAL A 109 -16.67 -1.62 6.84
N ARG A 110 -16.75 -2.63 5.98
CA ARG A 110 -17.81 -2.77 4.97
C ARG A 110 -18.25 -4.21 4.86
N HIS A 111 -19.56 -4.41 4.74
CA HIS A 111 -20.19 -5.68 4.42
C HIS A 111 -21.11 -5.48 3.23
N GLU A 112 -20.85 -6.16 2.11
CA GLU A 112 -21.63 -6.07 0.89
C GLU A 112 -21.88 -7.48 0.33
N GLY A 113 -23.04 -8.04 0.67
CA GLY A 113 -23.40 -9.41 0.32
C GLY A 113 -22.41 -10.41 0.92
N LYS A 114 -21.57 -11.02 0.08
CA LYS A 114 -20.54 -11.99 0.50
C LYS A 114 -19.14 -11.37 0.61
N ILE A 115 -18.99 -10.10 0.22
CA ILE A 115 -17.71 -9.39 0.20
C ILE A 115 -17.60 -8.58 1.47
N ILE A 116 -16.50 -8.77 2.19
CA ILE A 116 -16.21 -8.11 3.45
C ILE A 116 -14.92 -7.32 3.29
N GLY A 117 -14.99 -6.04 3.62
CA GLY A 117 -13.85 -5.14 3.63
C GLY A 117 -13.39 -4.91 5.08
N CYS A 118 -12.13 -5.24 5.34
CA CYS A 118 -11.50 -5.05 6.64
C CYS A 118 -10.34 -4.06 6.56
N GLU A 119 -10.15 -3.30 7.63
CA GLU A 119 -9.01 -2.42 7.86
C GLU A 119 -8.11 -3.03 8.93
N PHE A 120 -6.79 -2.95 8.74
CA PHE A 120 -5.85 -3.45 9.73
C PHE A 120 -5.82 -2.53 10.96
N GLN A 121 -5.78 -3.14 12.15
CA GLN A 121 -5.59 -2.44 13.41
C GLN A 121 -4.28 -2.90 14.05
N ASP A 122 -3.59 -1.98 14.72
CA ASP A 122 -2.39 -2.26 15.53
C ASP A 122 -1.33 -3.12 14.82
N LEU A 123 -1.02 -2.80 13.56
CA LEU A 123 0.04 -3.50 12.83
C LEU A 123 1.39 -3.26 13.49
N GLU A 124 2.06 -4.34 13.85
CA GLU A 124 3.45 -4.28 14.24
C GLU A 124 4.32 -3.86 13.05
N ARG A 125 5.40 -3.10 13.29
CA ARG A 125 6.31 -2.62 12.23
C ARG A 125 6.86 -3.74 11.34
N VAL A 126 7.01 -4.95 11.87
CA VAL A 126 7.43 -6.12 11.09
C VAL A 126 6.31 -6.60 10.18
N GLN A 127 5.08 -6.66 10.68
CA GLN A 127 3.89 -7.05 9.91
C GLN A 127 3.64 -6.08 8.76
N ASP A 128 3.71 -4.77 9.03
CA ASP A 128 3.54 -3.71 8.02
C ASP A 128 4.56 -3.82 6.86
N LYS A 129 5.83 -4.09 7.18
CA LYS A 129 6.86 -4.36 6.16
C LYS A 129 6.53 -5.59 5.32
N ILE A 130 6.03 -6.66 5.92
CA ILE A 130 5.67 -7.88 5.19
C ILE A 130 4.46 -7.61 4.28
N ILE A 131 3.44 -6.92 4.77
CA ILE A 131 2.27 -6.52 3.98
C ILE A 131 2.71 -5.68 2.79
N SER A 132 3.57 -4.68 3.01
CA SER A 132 4.12 -3.84 1.95
C SER A 132 4.87 -4.66 0.88
N LYS A 133 5.64 -5.67 1.29
CA LYS A 133 6.30 -6.60 0.35
C LYS A 133 5.31 -7.49 -0.41
N ILE A 134 4.26 -7.96 0.25
CA ILE A 134 3.20 -8.75 -0.40
C ILE A 134 2.51 -7.91 -1.49
N VAL A 135 2.14 -6.67 -1.16
CA VAL A 135 1.53 -5.70 -2.08
C VAL A 135 2.45 -5.45 -3.27
N LEU A 136 3.75 -5.21 -3.04
CA LEU A 136 4.72 -4.99 -4.11
C LEU A 136 4.87 -6.23 -5.01
N ALA A 137 4.98 -7.41 -4.42
CA ALA A 137 5.09 -8.66 -5.18
C ALA A 137 3.80 -8.97 -5.96
N ALA A 138 2.62 -8.63 -5.42
CA ALA A 138 1.35 -8.74 -6.13
C ALA A 138 1.28 -7.77 -7.33
N GLN A 139 1.75 -6.52 -7.16
CA GLN A 139 1.87 -5.55 -8.25
C GLN A 139 2.78 -6.05 -9.36
N GLN A 140 3.98 -6.52 -9.00
CA GLN A 140 4.94 -7.07 -9.97
C GLN A 140 4.32 -8.21 -10.77
N ARG A 141 3.62 -9.15 -10.10
CA ARG A 141 2.92 -10.25 -10.78
C ARG A 141 1.81 -9.77 -11.70
N GLN A 142 1.06 -8.73 -11.34
CA GLN A 142 0.04 -8.19 -12.23
C GLN A 142 0.65 -7.53 -13.47
N ILE A 143 1.76 -6.82 -13.31
CA ILE A 143 2.52 -6.24 -14.42
C ILE A 143 3.07 -7.36 -15.31
N GLU A 144 3.71 -8.37 -14.71
CA GLU A 144 4.20 -9.55 -15.42
C GLU A 144 3.09 -10.29 -16.16
N LYS A 145 1.89 -10.46 -15.59
CA LYS A 145 0.76 -11.09 -16.30
C LYS A 145 0.25 -10.24 -17.47
N LYS A 146 0.31 -8.91 -17.34
CA LYS A 146 -0.07 -7.99 -18.42
C LYS A 146 0.96 -7.97 -19.54
N HIS A 147 2.24 -8.14 -19.21
CA HIS A 147 3.35 -8.11 -20.17
C HIS A 147 3.72 -9.49 -20.73
N ASN A 148 3.55 -10.56 -19.94
CA ASN A 148 3.78 -11.95 -20.28
C ASN A 148 2.45 -12.71 -20.15
N ALA A 149 1.74 -12.86 -21.27
CA ALA A 149 0.69 -13.88 -21.40
C ALA A 149 1.25 -15.32 -21.30
N THR A 150 2.57 -15.49 -21.11
CA THR A 150 3.29 -16.77 -21.12
C THR A 150 4.54 -16.70 -20.23
N GLY A 151 4.50 -17.25 -19.01
CA GLY A 151 5.71 -17.54 -18.23
C GLY A 151 5.55 -17.40 -16.71
N LYS A 152 5.37 -18.52 -16.01
CA LYS A 152 5.47 -18.62 -14.54
C LYS A 152 6.85 -19.16 -14.14
N ASP A 153 7.17 -19.06 -12.84
CA ASP A 153 8.08 -19.96 -12.09
C ASP A 153 9.48 -19.47 -11.63
N LYS A 154 9.72 -18.17 -11.41
CA LYS A 154 10.98 -17.73 -10.76
C LYS A 154 10.86 -17.23 -9.32
N ILE A 155 9.75 -16.63 -8.93
CA ILE A 155 9.66 -15.90 -7.64
C ILE A 155 9.16 -16.78 -6.47
N GLU A 156 8.38 -17.84 -6.73
CA GLU A 156 7.90 -18.74 -5.66
C GLU A 156 9.05 -19.48 -4.96
N ALA A 157 10.14 -19.75 -5.69
CA ALA A 157 11.35 -20.36 -5.15
C ALA A 157 12.10 -19.43 -4.17
N GLU A 158 12.10 -18.11 -4.40
CA GLU A 158 12.77 -17.16 -3.51
C GLU A 158 12.01 -16.93 -2.21
N VAL A 159 10.68 -16.75 -2.30
CA VAL A 159 9.83 -16.56 -1.11
C VAL A 159 9.82 -17.82 -0.24
N ALA A 160 9.87 -19.01 -0.84
CA ALA A 160 9.98 -20.26 -0.11
C ALA A 160 11.32 -20.44 0.62
N LYS A 161 12.43 -19.99 0.02
CA LYS A 161 13.77 -20.04 0.64
C LYS A 161 13.89 -19.11 1.83
N GLU A 162 13.33 -17.90 1.74
CA GLU A 162 13.35 -16.92 2.83
C GLU A 162 12.52 -17.39 4.04
N ALA A 163 11.32 -17.94 3.79
CA ALA A 163 10.47 -18.50 4.84
C ALA A 163 11.13 -19.69 5.56
N ALA A 164 11.86 -20.54 4.83
CA ALA A 164 12.60 -21.66 5.41
C ALA A 164 13.81 -21.19 6.26
N ARG A 165 14.49 -20.11 5.88
CA ARG A 165 15.57 -19.51 6.68
C ARG A 165 15.04 -18.98 8.02
N ILE A 166 13.91 -18.27 8.00
CA ILE A 166 13.30 -17.70 9.21
C ILE A 166 12.85 -18.82 10.17
N ALA A 167 12.24 -19.90 9.65
CA ALA A 167 11.82 -21.04 10.46
C ALA A 167 12.99 -21.77 11.14
N LYS A 168 14.15 -21.89 10.47
CA LYS A 168 15.37 -22.48 11.06
C LYS A 168 15.94 -21.61 12.18
N ILE A 169 15.89 -20.28 12.03
CA ILE A 169 16.35 -19.34 13.05
C ILE A 169 15.44 -19.40 14.30
N GLU A 170 14.13 -19.53 14.13
CA GLU A 170 13.20 -19.68 15.26
C GLU A 170 13.37 -21.01 16.01
N HIS A 171 13.66 -22.10 15.30
CA HIS A 171 13.93 -23.40 15.94
C HIS A 171 15.23 -23.41 16.75
N ALA A 172 16.28 -22.74 16.27
CA ALA A 172 17.56 -22.63 16.97
C ALA A 172 17.48 -21.80 18.26
N LYS A 173 16.58 -20.81 18.32
CA LYS A 173 16.34 -19.99 19.54
C LYS A 173 15.53 -20.73 20.62
N LYS A 174 14.74 -21.76 20.25
CA LYS A 174 13.97 -22.59 21.20
C LYS A 174 14.78 -23.70 21.86
N THR A 175 15.89 -24.13 21.26
CA THR A 175 16.77 -25.17 21.83
C THR A 175 17.76 -24.63 22.85
N THR A 176 18.18 -23.37 22.75
CA THR A 176 19.13 -22.73 23.69
C THR A 176 18.51 -22.33 25.03
N THR A 177 17.20 -22.12 25.11
CA THR A 177 16.49 -21.75 26.36
C THR A 177 16.14 -22.93 27.27
N LYS A 178 16.36 -24.18 26.83
CA LYS A 178 16.11 -25.39 27.64
C LYS A 178 17.33 -25.91 28.43
N LYS A 179 18.50 -25.26 28.34
CA LYS A 179 19.73 -25.66 29.07
C LYS A 179 20.18 -24.56 30.04
N ILE A 180 19.36 -24.24 31.02
CA ILE A 180 19.85 -23.73 32.31
C ILE A 180 19.12 -24.57 33.36
N LYS A 181 19.77 -25.65 33.82
CA LYS A 181 19.42 -26.32 35.08
C LYS A 181 20.29 -25.68 36.16
N LEU A 182 19.63 -25.11 37.17
CA LEU A 182 20.21 -24.77 38.48
C LEU A 182 20.73 -26.03 39.16
#